data_AF-A0A7C5N1L2-F1
#
_entry.id   AF-A0A7C5N1L2-F1
#
_cell.length_a   1.000
_cell.length_b   1.000
_cell.length_c   1.000
_cell.angle_alpha   90.00
_cell.angle_beta   90.00
_cell.angle_gamma   90.00
#
_symmetry.space_group_name_H-M   'P 1'
#
loop_
_entity.id
_entity.type
_entity.pdbx_description
1 polymer ?
#
loop_
_entity_poly.entity_id
_entity_poly.type
_entity_poly.pdbx_seq_one_letter_code
_entity_poly.pdbx_strand_id
1 'polypeptide(L)'
;MSSQAQSLYWVCSDVLSLILQLRNSQDLPAPDILQRRVLGLFDTMMQNGREARIPEQDMIDCKYALAAFADEVIYHSSWPGRTQWLNNPLQLQFFQENTAGD
;
A
#
# COMPACT_ATOMS: atom_id res chain seq x y z
N MET A 1 15.34 -1.63 23.29
CA MET A 1 14.76 -2.63 22.36
C MET A 1 13.35 -2.16 22.07
N SER A 2 13.10 -1.61 20.89
CA SER A 2 11.73 -1.34 20.41
C SER A 2 10.99 -2.67 20.31
N SER A 3 9.71 -2.71 20.69
CA SER A 3 8.92 -3.93 20.55
C SER A 3 8.73 -4.25 19.05
N GLN A 4 8.49 -5.53 18.73
CA GLN A 4 8.22 -5.95 17.35
C GLN A 4 7.00 -5.20 16.78
N ALA A 5 5.96 -5.01 17.59
CA ALA A 5 4.78 -4.22 17.23
C ALA A 5 5.10 -2.74 16.92
N GLN A 6 6.01 -2.13 17.67
CA GLN A 6 6.44 -0.74 17.41
C GLN A 6 7.22 -0.64 16.09
N SER A 7 8.04 -1.64 15.79
CA SER A 7 8.79 -1.69 14.54
C SER A 7 7.85 -1.89 13.34
N LEU A 8 6.85 -2.77 13.47
CA LEU A 8 5.83 -2.99 12.44
C LEU A 8 5.00 -1.73 12.17
N TYR A 9 4.56 -1.04 13.24
CA TYR A 9 3.86 0.25 13.09
C TYR A 9 4.73 1.28 12.37
N TRP A 10 6.02 1.36 12.73
CA TRP A 10 6.94 2.34 12.16
C TRP A 10 7.13 2.11 10.65
N VAL A 11 7.35 0.87 10.21
CA VAL A 11 7.54 0.57 8.77
C VAL A 11 6.27 0.81 7.96
N CYS A 12 5.09 0.61 8.54
CA CYS A 12 3.80 0.85 7.89
C CYS A 12 3.36 2.32 7.91
N SER A 13 4.03 3.17 8.69
CA SER A 13 3.55 4.53 9.00
C SER A 13 3.42 5.44 7.77
N ASP A 14 4.37 5.37 6.84
CA ASP A 14 4.34 6.18 5.61
C ASP A 14 3.19 5.77 4.69
N VAL A 15 2.97 4.46 4.53
CA VAL A 15 1.86 3.91 3.74
C VAL A 15 0.52 4.27 4.37
N LEU A 16 0.37 4.10 5.68
CA LEU A 16 -0.83 4.51 6.41
C LEU A 16 -1.10 6.01 6.26
N SER A 17 -0.08 6.84 6.42
CA SER A 17 -0.19 8.29 6.27
C SER A 17 -0.65 8.68 4.87
N LEU A 18 -0.11 8.03 3.83
CA LEU A 18 -0.56 8.21 2.45
C LEU A 18 -2.04 7.84 2.31
N ILE A 19 -2.46 6.67 2.78
CA ILE A 19 -3.86 6.22 2.64
C ILE A 19 -4.82 7.20 3.31
N LEU A 20 -4.46 7.74 4.48
CA LEU A 20 -5.26 8.76 5.17
C LEU A 20 -5.31 10.08 4.39
N GLN A 21 -4.25 10.45 3.67
CA GLN A 21 -4.28 11.61 2.77
C GLN A 21 -5.20 11.36 1.57
N LEU A 22 -5.13 10.18 0.94
CA LEU A 22 -6.00 9.79 -0.18
C LEU A 22 -7.48 9.93 0.15
N ARG A 23 -7.87 9.60 1.40
CA ARG A 23 -9.25 9.72 1.87
C ARG A 23 -9.77 11.17 1.87
N ASN A 24 -8.90 12.14 2.13
CA ASN A 24 -9.27 13.54 2.34
C ASN A 24 -8.97 14.44 1.13
N SER A 25 -8.16 13.98 0.19
CA SER A 25 -7.69 14.75 -0.95
C SER A 25 -8.58 14.56 -2.19
N GLN A 26 -9.00 15.68 -2.78
CA GLN A 26 -9.68 15.70 -4.09
C GLN A 26 -8.73 16.02 -5.24
N ASP A 27 -7.60 16.68 -4.93
CA ASP A 27 -6.56 17.05 -5.89
C ASP A 27 -5.39 16.05 -5.81
N LEU A 28 -5.64 14.86 -6.34
CA LEU A 28 -4.62 13.83 -6.48
C LEU A 28 -3.98 13.89 -7.88
N PRO A 29 -2.70 13.51 -8.01
CA PRO A 29 -2.03 13.42 -9.31
C PRO A 29 -2.77 12.54 -10.32
N ALA A 30 -2.30 12.55 -11.57
CA ALA A 30 -2.78 11.60 -12.58
C ALA A 30 -2.66 10.14 -12.08
N PRO A 31 -3.60 9.24 -12.44
CA PRO A 31 -3.67 7.91 -11.82
C PRO A 31 -2.40 7.08 -11.96
N ASP A 32 -1.71 7.16 -13.09
CA ASP A 32 -0.44 6.47 -13.35
C ASP A 32 0.70 7.00 -12.45
N ILE A 33 0.73 8.31 -12.24
CA ILE A 33 1.70 8.96 -11.34
C ILE A 33 1.43 8.53 -9.90
N LEU A 34 0.15 8.53 -9.49
CA LEU A 34 -0.23 8.12 -8.15
C LEU A 34 0.10 6.64 -7.92
N GLN A 35 -0.26 5.76 -8.84
CA GLN A 35 0.05 4.33 -8.74
C GLN A 35 1.54 4.08 -8.55
N ARG A 36 2.41 4.68 -9.38
CA ARG A 36 3.87 4.53 -9.24
C ARG A 36 4.38 4.99 -7.87
N ARG A 37 3.84 6.10 -7.35
CA ARG A 37 4.22 6.59 -6.01
C ARG A 37 3.80 5.61 -4.92
N VAL A 38 2.60 5.07 -5.00
CA VAL A 38 2.11 4.10 -4.02
C VAL A 38 2.92 2.82 -4.08
N LEU A 39 3.17 2.26 -5.28
CA LEU A 39 4.01 1.07 -5.45
C LEU A 39 5.40 1.25 -4.81
N GLY A 40 6.06 2.38 -5.08
CA GLY A 40 7.38 2.67 -4.49
C GLY A 40 7.37 2.80 -2.96
N LEU A 41 6.28 3.29 -2.37
CA LEU A 41 6.11 3.33 -0.91
C LEU A 41 5.94 1.92 -0.33
N PHE A 42 5.20 1.04 -1.00
CA PHE A 42 5.10 -0.35 -0.58
C PHE A 42 6.44 -1.09 -0.70
N ASP A 43 7.23 -0.84 -1.75
CA ASP A 43 8.58 -1.41 -1.88
C ASP A 43 9.50 -0.93 -0.75
N THR A 44 9.43 0.35 -0.41
CA THR A 44 10.18 0.95 0.72
C THR A 44 9.75 0.32 2.05
N MET A 45 8.44 0.16 2.27
CA MET A 45 7.90 -0.51 3.46
C MET A 45 8.43 -1.95 3.60
N MET A 46 8.43 -2.72 2.50
CA MET A 46 8.96 -4.09 2.49
C MET A 46 10.46 -4.12 2.77
N GLN A 47 11.23 -3.19 2.19
CA GLN A 47 12.66 -3.07 2.45
C GLN A 47 12.94 -2.75 3.93
N ASN A 48 12.24 -1.77 4.50
CA ASN A 48 12.38 -1.38 5.90
C ASN A 48 11.99 -2.52 6.86
N GLY A 49 10.95 -3.30 6.52
CA GLY A 49 10.55 -4.48 7.28
C GLY A 49 11.64 -5.56 7.32
N ARG A 50 12.30 -5.80 6.19
CA ARG A 50 13.45 -6.72 6.11
C ARG A 50 14.62 -6.24 6.98
N GLU A 51 14.96 -4.95 6.91
CA GLU A 51 16.04 -4.36 7.72
C GLU A 51 15.74 -4.41 9.22
N ALA A 52 14.47 -4.22 9.59
CA ALA A 52 13.98 -4.35 10.96
C ALA A 52 13.84 -5.81 11.43
N ARG A 53 14.16 -6.80 10.58
CA ARG A 53 14.05 -8.25 10.85
C ARG A 53 12.64 -8.67 11.28
N ILE A 54 11.63 -8.05 10.69
CA ILE A 54 10.23 -8.46 10.86
C ILE A 54 9.99 -9.74 10.07
N PRO A 55 9.25 -10.74 10.60
CA PRO A 55 8.90 -11.94 9.84
C PRO A 55 8.26 -11.60 8.50
N GLU A 56 8.69 -12.30 7.45
CA GLU A 56 8.22 -12.04 6.09
C GLU A 56 6.70 -12.21 5.96
N GLN A 57 6.13 -13.22 6.64
CA GLN A 57 4.68 -13.44 6.64
C GLN A 57 3.92 -12.23 7.22
N ASP A 58 4.39 -11.66 8.34
CA ASP A 58 3.78 -10.47 8.94
C ASP A 58 3.81 -9.28 7.97
N MET A 59 4.90 -9.14 7.19
CA MET A 59 5.03 -8.11 6.16
C MET A 59 4.11 -8.34 4.97
N ILE A 60 3.94 -9.60 4.53
CA ILE A 60 3.00 -9.98 3.46
C ILE A 60 1.56 -9.69 3.89
N ASP A 61 1.20 -10.07 5.12
CA ASP A 61 -0.14 -9.84 5.68
C ASP A 61 -0.41 -8.33 5.80
N CYS A 62 0.58 -7.55 6.24
CA CYS A 62 0.47 -6.08 6.28
C CYS A 62 0.36 -5.48 4.88
N LYS A 63 1.16 -5.94 3.91
CA LYS A 63 1.07 -5.51 2.52
C LYS A 63 -0.32 -5.77 1.95
N TYR A 64 -0.90 -6.93 2.24
CA TYR A 64 -2.24 -7.31 1.81
C TYR A 64 -3.30 -6.38 2.41
N ALA A 65 -3.29 -6.22 3.74
CA ALA A 65 -4.26 -5.39 4.44
C ALA A 65 -4.20 -3.92 4.02
N LEU A 66 -2.99 -3.35 3.89
CA LEU A 66 -2.80 -1.96 3.48
C LEU A 66 -3.16 -1.72 2.01
N ALA A 67 -2.87 -2.68 1.12
CA ALA A 67 -3.27 -2.60 -0.28
C ALA A 67 -4.80 -2.59 -0.41
N ALA A 68 -5.48 -3.53 0.28
CA ALA A 68 -6.93 -3.58 0.32
C ALA A 68 -7.54 -2.27 0.86
N PHE A 69 -6.97 -1.74 1.94
CA PHE A 69 -7.44 -0.49 2.54
C PHE A 69 -7.25 0.71 1.61
N ALA A 70 -6.12 0.81 0.92
CA ALA A 70 -5.88 1.86 -0.07
C ALA A 70 -6.88 1.79 -1.24
N ASP A 71 -7.11 0.59 -1.77
CA ASP A 71 -8.06 0.36 -2.85
C ASP A 71 -9.50 0.73 -2.41
N GLU A 72 -9.90 0.36 -1.20
CA GLU A 72 -11.20 0.73 -0.62
C GLU A 72 -11.35 2.25 -0.43
N VAL A 73 -10.30 2.94 0.04
CA VAL A 73 -10.31 4.40 0.18
C VAL A 73 -10.48 5.09 -1.17
N ILE A 74 -9.76 4.65 -2.20
CA ILE A 74 -9.91 5.19 -3.56
C ILE A 74 -11.31 4.90 -4.12
N TYR A 75 -11.84 3.70 -3.90
CA TYR A 75 -13.18 3.32 -4.33
C TYR A 75 -14.26 4.28 -3.81
N HIS A 76 -14.17 4.66 -2.52
CA HIS A 76 -15.10 5.58 -1.88
C HIS A 76 -14.79 7.07 -2.08
N SER A 77 -13.67 7.39 -2.74
CA SER A 77 -13.28 8.79 -2.99
C SER A 77 -14.09 9.42 -4.13
N SER A 78 -14.15 10.75 -4.15
CA SER A 78 -14.68 11.54 -5.27
C SER A 78 -13.62 11.87 -6.33
N TRP A 79 -12.40 11.32 -6.22
CA TRP A 79 -11.31 11.61 -7.15
C TRP A 79 -11.63 11.06 -8.56
N PRO A 80 -11.52 11.88 -9.63
CA PRO A 80 -11.85 11.47 -11.00
C PRO A 80 -11.05 10.25 -11.49
N GLY A 81 -9.83 10.07 -10.98
CA GLY A 81 -8.95 8.98 -11.35
C GLY A 81 -9.33 7.60 -10.79
N ARG A 82 -10.34 7.52 -9.91
CA ARG A 82 -10.72 6.28 -9.23
C ARG A 82 -11.06 5.14 -10.20
N THR A 83 -11.74 5.43 -11.31
CA THR A 83 -12.12 4.40 -12.28
C THR A 83 -10.90 3.78 -12.95
N GLN A 84 -9.90 4.60 -13.30
CA GLN A 84 -8.64 4.10 -13.86
C GLN A 84 -7.85 3.30 -12.83
N TRP A 85 -7.83 3.75 -11.57
CA TRP A 85 -7.20 2.99 -10.48
C TRP A 85 -7.81 1.60 -10.32
N LEU A 86 -9.15 1.51 -10.30
CA LEU A 86 -9.89 0.26 -10.10
C LEU A 86 -9.78 -0.73 -11.27
N ASN A 87 -9.30 -0.30 -12.44
CA ASN A 87 -8.97 -1.22 -13.54
C ASN A 87 -7.72 -2.05 -13.24
N ASN A 88 -6.83 -1.54 -12.38
CA ASN A 88 -5.62 -2.25 -11.95
C ASN A 88 -5.31 -1.93 -10.48
N PRO A 89 -6.11 -2.43 -9.51
CA PRO A 89 -5.96 -2.08 -8.09
C PRO A 89 -4.68 -2.69 -7.49
N LEU A 90 -4.26 -2.22 -6.32
CA LEU A 90 -3.04 -2.71 -5.67
C LEU A 90 -3.13 -4.19 -5.31
N GLN A 91 -4.28 -4.65 -4.84
CA GLN A 91 -4.48 -6.08 -4.55
C GLN A 91 -4.23 -6.96 -5.79
N LEU A 92 -4.67 -6.50 -6.98
CA LEU A 92 -4.42 -7.17 -8.24
C LEU A 92 -2.93 -7.19 -8.57
N GLN A 93 -2.30 -6.01 -8.58
CA GLN A 93 -0.89 -5.85 -8.92
C GLN A 93 0.04 -6.64 -8.00
N PHE A 94 -0.25 -6.68 -6.70
CA PHE A 94 0.64 -7.33 -5.72
C PHE A 94 0.44 -8.83 -5.57
N PHE A 95 -0.80 -9.33 -5.70
CA PHE A 95 -1.13 -10.70 -5.32
C PHE A 95 -1.54 -11.58 -6.50
N GLN A 96 -2.06 -11.03 -7.60
CA GLN A 96 -2.31 -11.84 -8.80
C GLN A 96 -1.04 -12.05 -9.64
N GLU A 97 -0.07 -11.12 -9.64
CA GLU A 97 1.27 -11.39 -10.21
C GLU A 97 2.00 -12.49 -9.43
N ASN A 98 1.77 -12.60 -8.12
CA ASN A 98 2.36 -13.64 -7.25
C ASN A 98 1.71 -15.03 -7.40
N THR A 99 0.54 -15.15 -8.03
CA THR A 99 -0.11 -16.46 -8.27
C THR A 99 0.33 -17.09 -9.60
N ALA A 100 1.16 -16.40 -10.39
CA ALA A 100 1.61 -16.87 -11.71
C ALA A 100 2.82 -17.83 -11.66
N GLY A 101 3.21 -18.33 -10.48
CA GLY A 101 4.44 -19.11 -10.30
C GLY A 101 4.39 -20.19 -9.22
N ASP A 102 3.24 -20.85 -9.04
CA ASP A 102 3.17 -22.17 -8.37
C ASP A 102 3.15 -23.31 -9.41
#